data_AF-A0A6I7F6S8-F1
#
_entry.id   AF-A0A6I7F6S8-F1
#
_cell.length_a   1.000
_cell.length_b   1.000
_cell.length_c   1.000
_cell.angle_alpha   90.00
_cell.angle_beta   90.00
_cell.angle_gamma   90.00
#
_symmetry.space_group_name_H-M   'P 1'
#
loop_
_entity.id
_entity.type
_entity.pdbx_description
1 polymer ?
#
loop_
_entity_poly.entity_id
_entity_poly.type
_entity_poly.pdbx_seq_one_letter_code
_entity_poly.pdbx_strand_id
1 'polypeptide(L)'
;MSEFINKIRVFQSSDDKRIIQDILDKFDTNFMEDPSRHRVKDGTPSGGIRINLKDPESYIAYSIKAIYTLISRHIKSEKPITKNETDSFNRFLSILKYDVCIDFEANVESGGDSYVSYFEITESLFLQLEPLLDEILLRLEEFCSLSDRLYFEELYHKHKQATADIEPQKEQLKKEILEIAAKAIEYALVRVDTSRSEREIIKYINRAIRSKLIDAEIKRNGMRRIRRKINGDLESFSLKPYFPDDEYLIETILGLDFSDCRDQLTKGENEFIDQILEVVKEDKAVGNVAPYTCNIYGEIRIIKKYIAEKLDVSHEVVRKRLSRIRKKVTK
;
A
#
# COMPACT_ATOMS: atom_id res chain seq x y z
N MET A 1 37.01 -3.84 12.61
CA MET A 1 35.65 -3.32 12.84
C MET A 1 35.15 -2.81 11.51
N SER A 2 33.99 -3.27 11.03
CA SER A 2 33.55 -2.90 9.69
C SER A 2 33.15 -1.43 9.61
N GLU A 3 33.29 -0.85 8.42
CA GLU A 3 32.91 0.53 8.14
C GLU A 3 31.42 0.78 8.49
N PHE A 4 30.55 -0.16 8.14
CA PHE A 4 29.12 -0.09 8.43
C PHE A 4 28.83 0.01 9.95
N ILE A 5 29.44 -0.85 10.76
CA ILE A 5 29.26 -0.80 12.23
C ILE A 5 29.80 0.50 12.82
N ASN A 6 30.93 1.01 12.29
CA ASN A 6 31.46 2.31 12.71
C ASN A 6 30.48 3.44 12.42
N LYS A 7 29.89 3.48 11.23
CA LYS A 7 28.88 4.48 10.86
C LYS A 7 27.67 4.46 11.81
N ILE A 8 27.21 3.27 12.23
CA ILE A 8 26.13 3.14 13.22
C ILE A 8 26.54 3.72 14.58
N ARG A 9 27.76 3.43 15.04
CA ARG A 9 28.26 3.97 16.31
C ARG A 9 28.39 5.49 16.29
N VAL A 10 28.87 6.05 15.18
CA VAL A 10 28.94 7.50 14.99
C VAL A 10 27.53 8.08 15.09
N PHE A 11 26.55 7.54 14.36
CA PHE A 11 25.14 7.94 14.49
C PHE A 11 24.66 7.88 15.95
N GLN A 12 24.90 6.79 16.68
CA GLN A 12 24.48 6.63 18.08
C GLN A 12 25.16 7.62 19.04
N SER A 13 26.38 8.07 18.72
CA SER A 13 27.16 8.96 19.58
C SER A 13 26.97 10.46 19.30
N SER A 14 26.70 10.82 18.04
CA SER A 14 26.71 12.22 17.58
C SER A 14 25.52 12.59 16.69
N ASP A 15 24.53 11.71 16.54
CA ASP A 15 23.37 11.87 15.66
C ASP A 15 23.75 12.17 14.19
N ASP A 16 24.90 11.66 13.73
CA ASP A 16 25.35 11.83 12.35
C ASP A 16 24.51 10.96 11.40
N LYS A 17 23.63 11.61 10.61
CA LYS A 17 22.67 10.96 9.72
C LYS A 17 23.27 10.47 8.39
N ARG A 18 24.59 10.58 8.17
CA ARG A 18 25.25 10.12 6.93
C ARG A 18 24.91 8.69 6.56
N ILE A 19 24.87 7.76 7.53
CA ILE A 19 24.49 6.36 7.25
C ILE A 19 23.08 6.23 6.67
N ILE A 20 22.14 7.09 7.09
CA ILE A 20 20.78 7.10 6.55
C ILE A 20 20.83 7.59 5.10
N GLN A 21 21.57 8.68 4.84
CA GLN A 21 21.74 9.22 3.50
C GLN A 21 22.39 8.20 2.55
N ASP A 22 23.49 7.56 2.96
CA ASP A 22 24.19 6.53 2.19
C ASP A 22 23.27 5.37 1.78
N ILE A 23 22.33 4.98 2.64
CA ILE A 23 21.34 3.94 2.35
C ILE A 23 20.30 4.45 1.34
N LEU A 24 19.78 5.67 1.54
CA LEU A 24 18.73 6.22 0.68
C LEU A 24 19.23 6.57 -0.72
N ASP A 25 20.47 7.07 -0.85
CA ASP A 25 21.11 7.36 -2.14
C ASP A 25 21.26 6.12 -3.01
N LYS A 26 21.40 4.94 -2.39
CA LYS A 26 21.46 3.66 -3.10
C LYS A 26 20.11 3.17 -3.60
N PHE A 27 19.00 3.81 -3.27
CA PHE A 27 17.65 3.37 -3.68
C PHE A 27 17.47 3.26 -5.20
N ASP A 28 18.12 4.14 -5.98
CA ASP A 28 18.00 4.14 -7.44
C ASP A 28 18.96 3.15 -8.14
N THR A 29 19.76 2.40 -7.38
CA THR A 29 20.55 1.28 -7.93
C THR A 29 19.61 0.26 -8.58
N ASN A 30 19.98 -0.23 -9.78
CA ASN A 30 19.22 -1.24 -10.48
C ASN A 30 19.44 -2.66 -9.90
N PHE A 31 18.98 -2.88 -8.68
CA PHE A 31 19.09 -4.18 -8.00
C PHE A 31 18.31 -5.31 -8.70
N MET A 32 17.36 -4.98 -9.58
CA MET A 32 16.51 -5.97 -10.23
C MET A 32 17.23 -6.70 -11.37
N GLU A 33 18.22 -6.03 -11.98
CA GLU A 33 19.11 -6.56 -13.02
C GLU A 33 20.44 -7.11 -12.46
N ASP A 34 20.61 -7.14 -11.15
CA ASP A 34 21.82 -7.70 -10.54
C ASP A 34 21.99 -9.18 -10.96
N PRO A 35 23.13 -9.57 -11.55
CA PRO A 35 23.33 -10.91 -12.10
C PRO A 35 23.35 -12.01 -11.04
N SER A 36 23.57 -11.67 -9.77
CA SER A 36 23.52 -12.61 -8.66
C SER A 36 22.09 -12.90 -8.18
N ARG A 37 21.11 -12.10 -8.63
CA ARG A 37 19.72 -12.20 -8.21
C ARG A 37 19.06 -13.44 -8.80
N HIS A 38 18.67 -14.38 -7.95
CA HIS A 38 17.97 -15.60 -8.37
C HIS A 38 16.86 -15.98 -7.39
N ARG A 39 15.81 -16.62 -7.93
CA ARG A 39 14.74 -17.20 -7.10
C ARG A 39 15.19 -18.52 -6.51
N VAL A 40 14.79 -18.77 -5.28
CA VAL A 40 15.12 -19.99 -4.54
C VAL A 40 13.86 -20.53 -3.89
N LYS A 41 13.66 -21.84 -3.94
CA LYS A 41 12.59 -22.49 -3.19
C LYS A 41 12.96 -22.41 -1.70
N ASP A 42 12.14 -21.71 -0.91
CA ASP A 42 12.34 -21.50 0.53
C ASP A 42 11.17 -22.03 1.38
N GLY A 43 10.30 -22.84 0.77
CA GLY A 43 9.11 -23.39 1.41
C GLY A 43 7.89 -22.46 1.38
N THR A 44 8.02 -21.23 0.86
CA THR A 44 6.86 -20.36 0.58
C THR A 44 6.32 -20.57 -0.85
N PRO A 45 5.01 -20.35 -1.10
CA PRO A 45 4.41 -20.53 -2.43
C PRO A 45 5.08 -19.69 -3.54
N SER A 46 5.61 -18.51 -3.19
CA SER A 46 6.29 -17.61 -4.12
C SER A 46 7.79 -17.85 -4.27
N GLY A 47 8.39 -18.63 -3.37
CA GLY A 47 9.84 -18.72 -3.19
C GLY A 47 10.46 -17.44 -2.63
N GLY A 48 11.75 -17.51 -2.30
CA GLY A 48 12.57 -16.39 -1.85
C GLY A 48 13.45 -15.84 -2.97
N ILE A 49 13.97 -14.63 -2.79
CA ILE A 49 15.01 -14.07 -3.66
C ILE A 49 16.33 -14.07 -2.90
N ARG A 50 17.39 -14.62 -3.51
CA ARG A 50 18.77 -14.43 -3.06
C ARG A 50 19.48 -13.47 -3.99
N ILE A 51 20.30 -12.61 -3.39
CA ILE A 51 21.11 -11.59 -4.07
C ILE A 51 22.39 -11.38 -3.26
N ASN A 52 23.52 -11.23 -3.94
CA ASN A 52 24.82 -10.99 -3.35
C ASN A 52 25.22 -9.54 -3.61
N LEU A 53 24.99 -8.68 -2.62
CA LEU A 53 25.30 -7.26 -2.70
C LEU A 53 26.64 -6.98 -2.01
N LYS A 54 27.34 -5.96 -2.49
CA LYS A 54 28.73 -5.65 -2.08
C LYS A 54 28.83 -5.16 -0.64
N ASP A 55 27.79 -4.51 -0.13
CA ASP A 55 27.83 -3.83 1.16
C ASP A 55 26.49 -3.93 1.93
N PRO A 56 26.52 -3.81 3.27
CA PRO A 56 25.33 -3.82 4.13
C PRO A 56 24.25 -2.81 3.76
N GLU A 57 24.64 -1.58 3.40
CA GLU A 57 23.72 -0.50 3.05
C GLU A 57 22.89 -0.85 1.82
N SER A 58 23.50 -1.48 0.82
CA SER A 58 22.85 -1.97 -0.40
C SER A 58 21.75 -2.99 -0.10
N TYR A 59 21.91 -3.85 0.91
CA TYR A 59 20.87 -4.79 1.33
C TYR A 59 19.65 -4.09 1.94
N ILE A 60 19.85 -2.96 2.62
CA ILE A 60 18.76 -2.17 3.19
C ILE A 60 18.06 -1.41 2.07
N ALA A 61 18.81 -0.75 1.19
CA ALA A 61 18.30 -0.05 0.00
C ALA A 61 17.49 -0.98 -0.91
N TYR A 62 17.98 -2.19 -1.18
CA TYR A 62 17.27 -3.22 -1.93
C TYR A 62 15.92 -3.57 -1.29
N SER A 63 15.86 -3.70 0.04
CA SER A 63 14.59 -3.99 0.73
C SER A 63 13.58 -2.85 0.56
N ILE A 64 14.02 -1.60 0.58
CA ILE A 64 13.14 -0.43 0.35
C ILE A 64 12.66 -0.44 -1.10
N LYS A 65 13.55 -0.63 -2.07
CA LYS A 65 13.23 -0.72 -3.51
C LYS A 65 12.23 -1.83 -3.81
N ALA A 66 12.42 -3.02 -3.22
CA ALA A 66 11.52 -4.15 -3.41
C ALA A 66 10.09 -3.85 -2.92
N ILE A 67 9.96 -3.17 -1.77
CA ILE A 67 8.64 -2.74 -1.25
C ILE A 67 8.02 -1.68 -2.16
N TYR A 68 8.80 -0.66 -2.56
CA TYR A 68 8.34 0.35 -3.52
C TYR A 68 7.83 -0.28 -4.81
N THR A 69 8.59 -1.23 -5.39
CA THR A 69 8.18 -1.92 -6.63
C THR A 69 6.87 -2.68 -6.43
N LEU A 70 6.67 -3.35 -5.30
CA LEU A 70 5.41 -4.03 -4.99
C LEU A 70 4.23 -3.06 -4.94
N ILE A 71 4.37 -1.94 -4.21
CA ILE A 71 3.31 -0.94 -4.05
C ILE A 71 3.02 -0.23 -5.38
N SER A 72 4.06 0.14 -6.13
CA SER A 72 3.94 0.85 -7.43
C SER A 72 3.18 0.04 -8.49
N ARG A 73 3.11 -1.29 -8.38
CA ARG A 73 2.30 -2.13 -9.28
C ARG A 73 0.82 -1.82 -9.17
N HIS A 74 0.34 -1.43 -7.99
CA HIS A 74 -1.05 -1.07 -7.80
C HIS A 74 -1.43 0.21 -8.57
N ILE A 75 -0.53 1.20 -8.63
CA ILE A 75 -0.70 2.40 -9.47
C ILE A 75 -0.85 2.02 -10.94
N LYS A 76 -0.06 1.05 -11.43
CA LYS A 76 -0.18 0.56 -12.82
C LYS A 76 -1.50 -0.19 -13.10
N SER A 77 -2.14 -0.77 -12.09
CA SER A 77 -3.38 -1.57 -12.25
C SER A 77 -4.67 -0.76 -12.23
N GLU A 78 -4.65 0.48 -11.76
CA GLU A 78 -5.82 1.37 -11.70
C GLU A 78 -6.08 2.10 -13.03
N LYS A 79 -5.44 1.67 -14.13
CA LYS A 79 -5.58 2.30 -15.45
C LYS A 79 -7.03 2.20 -15.95
N PRO A 80 -7.59 3.28 -16.50
CA PRO A 80 -8.86 3.26 -17.24
C PRO A 80 -8.73 2.63 -18.65
N ILE A 81 -7.58 2.02 -18.94
CA ILE A 81 -7.27 1.40 -20.23
C ILE A 81 -7.42 -0.11 -20.08
N THR A 82 -8.28 -0.69 -20.90
CA THR A 82 -8.51 -2.12 -20.92
C THR A 82 -7.32 -2.87 -21.51
N LYS A 83 -7.24 -4.17 -21.22
CA LYS A 83 -6.24 -5.04 -21.85
C LYS A 83 -6.36 -5.01 -23.38
N ASN A 84 -7.58 -5.10 -23.91
CA ASN A 84 -7.81 -5.09 -25.36
C ASN A 84 -7.32 -3.80 -26.03
N GLU A 85 -7.51 -2.65 -25.40
CA GLU A 85 -6.99 -1.37 -25.90
C GLU A 85 -5.45 -1.35 -25.90
N THR A 86 -4.83 -1.91 -24.87
CA THR A 86 -3.36 -2.05 -24.79
C THR A 86 -2.83 -3.01 -25.86
N ASP A 87 -3.52 -4.12 -26.09
CA ASP A 87 -3.16 -5.12 -27.11
C ASP A 87 -3.29 -4.51 -28.53
N SER A 88 -4.38 -3.77 -28.78
CA SER A 88 -4.59 -3.03 -30.03
C SER A 88 -3.50 -1.97 -30.27
N PHE A 89 -3.13 -1.21 -29.24
CA PHE A 89 -2.08 -0.20 -29.35
C PHE A 89 -0.73 -0.85 -29.69
N ASN A 90 -0.37 -1.95 -29.03
CA ASN A 90 0.86 -2.70 -29.34
C ASN A 90 0.86 -3.33 -30.74
N ARG A 91 -0.31 -3.74 -31.24
CA ARG A 91 -0.45 -4.17 -32.62
C ARG A 91 -0.11 -3.04 -33.59
N PHE A 92 -0.64 -1.83 -33.39
CA PHE A 92 -0.30 -0.69 -34.23
C PHE A 92 1.18 -0.33 -34.14
N LEU A 93 1.77 -0.32 -32.94
CA LEU A 93 3.21 -0.11 -32.77
C LEU A 93 4.05 -1.16 -33.51
N SER A 94 3.60 -2.42 -33.54
CA SER A 94 4.27 -3.48 -34.29
C SER A 94 4.22 -3.23 -35.80
N ILE A 95 3.05 -2.87 -36.33
CA ILE A 95 2.88 -2.48 -37.74
C ILE A 95 3.79 -1.30 -38.08
N LEU A 96 3.80 -0.27 -37.23
CA LEU A 96 4.62 0.92 -37.44
C LEU A 96 6.12 0.58 -37.44
N LYS A 97 6.58 -0.24 -36.50
CA LYS A 97 8.01 -0.57 -36.36
C LYS A 97 8.51 -1.50 -37.46
N TYR A 98 7.73 -2.52 -37.85
CA TYR A 98 8.20 -3.61 -38.71
C TYR A 98 7.68 -3.55 -40.15
N ASP A 99 6.42 -3.13 -40.35
CA ASP A 99 5.81 -3.12 -41.69
C ASP A 99 5.96 -1.76 -42.36
N VAL A 100 5.76 -0.67 -41.61
CA VAL A 100 5.88 0.72 -42.08
C VAL A 100 7.31 1.25 -41.89
N CYS A 101 8.11 0.61 -41.04
CA CYS A 101 9.51 0.98 -40.74
C CYS A 101 9.68 2.40 -40.16
N ILE A 102 8.74 2.85 -39.32
CA ILE A 102 8.91 4.07 -38.52
C ILE A 102 9.95 3.81 -37.43
N ASP A 103 10.95 4.68 -37.37
CA ASP A 103 12.07 4.50 -36.45
C ASP A 103 11.80 5.14 -35.09
N PHE A 104 11.38 4.31 -34.14
CA PHE A 104 11.34 4.63 -32.71
C PHE A 104 11.96 3.49 -31.88
N GLU A 105 12.67 3.82 -30.82
CA GLU A 105 13.19 2.91 -29.83
C GLU A 105 12.11 2.57 -28.78
N ALA A 106 11.95 1.29 -28.52
CA ALA A 106 11.04 0.80 -27.50
C ALA A 106 11.55 -0.53 -26.93
N ASN A 107 11.46 -0.68 -25.62
CA ASN A 107 11.76 -1.96 -24.97
C ASN A 107 10.65 -2.95 -25.28
N VAL A 108 11.00 -4.16 -25.73
CA VAL A 108 10.03 -5.24 -25.95
C VAL A 108 9.84 -6.00 -24.65
N GLU A 109 8.60 -6.05 -24.14
CA GLU A 109 8.23 -6.93 -23.04
C GLU A 109 8.33 -8.39 -23.50
N SER A 110 9.00 -9.23 -22.71
CA SER A 110 9.18 -10.64 -23.02
C SER A 110 7.83 -11.37 -23.06
N GLY A 111 7.41 -11.84 -24.25
CA GLY A 111 6.20 -12.67 -24.40
C GLY A 111 5.31 -12.42 -25.63
N GLY A 112 5.84 -11.85 -26.72
CA GLY A 112 5.06 -11.69 -27.96
C GLY A 112 4.70 -13.02 -28.63
N ASP A 113 3.56 -13.04 -29.32
CA ASP A 113 3.31 -14.03 -30.38
C ASP A 113 4.23 -13.68 -31.57
N SER A 114 4.51 -14.65 -32.43
CA SER A 114 5.27 -14.58 -33.68
C SER A 114 5.00 -13.36 -34.56
N TYR A 115 3.86 -12.69 -34.38
CA TYR A 115 3.33 -11.64 -35.23
C TYR A 115 3.14 -10.27 -34.54
N VAL A 116 3.21 -10.19 -33.20
CA VAL A 116 2.99 -8.93 -32.46
C VAL A 116 4.03 -8.80 -31.34
N SER A 117 4.80 -7.72 -31.40
CA SER A 117 5.67 -7.32 -30.29
C SER A 117 4.87 -6.51 -29.28
N TYR A 118 5.03 -6.86 -28.01
CA TYR A 118 4.51 -6.05 -26.90
C TYR A 118 5.61 -5.12 -26.44
N PHE A 119 5.40 -3.82 -26.61
CA PHE A 119 6.31 -2.77 -26.22
C PHE A 119 5.97 -2.25 -24.82
N GLU A 120 6.98 -1.86 -24.06
CA GLU A 120 6.79 -1.17 -22.80
C GLU A 120 6.29 0.26 -23.06
N ILE A 121 5.01 0.50 -22.73
CA ILE A 121 4.38 1.81 -22.91
C ILE A 121 4.85 2.77 -21.82
N THR A 122 5.82 3.62 -22.16
CA THR A 122 6.49 4.58 -21.27
C THR A 122 6.46 6.00 -21.81
N GLU A 123 6.82 6.99 -20.97
CA GLU A 123 6.89 8.39 -21.41
C GLU A 123 7.96 8.58 -22.50
N SER A 124 9.09 7.86 -22.38
CA SER A 124 10.15 7.87 -23.38
C SER A 124 9.65 7.43 -24.77
N LEU A 125 8.76 6.45 -24.82
CA LEU A 125 8.14 6.03 -26.09
C LEU A 125 7.35 7.20 -26.71
N PHE A 126 6.51 7.88 -25.93
CA PHE A 126 5.74 9.02 -26.42
C PHE A 126 6.62 10.19 -26.86
N LEU A 127 7.73 10.46 -26.17
CA LEU A 127 8.69 11.49 -26.60
C LEU A 127 9.31 11.20 -27.98
N GLN A 128 9.42 9.93 -28.36
CA GLN A 128 9.92 9.54 -29.67
C GLN A 128 8.83 9.47 -30.75
N LEU A 129 7.60 9.09 -30.38
CA LEU A 129 6.47 9.05 -31.30
C LEU A 129 5.94 10.46 -31.63
N GLU A 130 5.98 11.40 -30.67
CA GLU A 130 5.39 12.73 -30.84
C GLU A 130 5.89 13.49 -32.08
N PRO A 131 7.21 13.57 -32.37
CA PRO A 131 7.70 14.27 -33.55
C PRO A 131 7.33 13.57 -34.87
N LEU A 132 6.99 12.28 -34.80
CA LEU A 132 6.64 11.44 -35.94
C LEU A 132 5.12 11.29 -36.11
N LEU A 133 4.32 11.89 -35.22
CA LEU A 133 2.89 11.61 -35.13
C LEU A 133 2.14 11.90 -36.44
N ASP A 134 2.43 13.03 -37.09
CA ASP A 134 1.81 13.39 -38.37
C ASP A 134 2.14 12.37 -39.47
N GLU A 135 3.39 11.90 -39.53
CA GLU A 135 3.81 10.85 -40.46
C GLU A 135 3.12 9.52 -40.12
N ILE A 136 3.11 9.13 -38.84
CA ILE A 136 2.46 7.91 -38.36
C ILE A 136 0.99 7.88 -38.77
N LEU A 137 0.25 8.97 -38.53
CA LEU A 137 -1.18 9.05 -38.86
C LEU A 137 -1.41 8.95 -40.37
N LEU A 138 -0.58 9.61 -41.17
CA LEU A 138 -0.65 9.51 -42.63
C LEU A 138 -0.38 8.07 -43.09
N ARG A 139 0.67 7.43 -42.58
CA ARG A 139 1.06 6.07 -42.96
C ARG A 139 0.04 5.03 -42.55
N LEU A 140 -0.57 5.15 -41.37
CA LEU A 140 -1.63 4.23 -40.95
C LEU A 140 -2.86 4.31 -41.83
N GLU A 141 -3.21 5.51 -42.30
CA GLU A 141 -4.30 5.69 -43.26
C GLU A 141 -3.97 5.06 -44.62
N GLU A 142 -2.73 5.22 -45.09
CA GLU A 142 -2.24 4.63 -46.36
C GLU A 142 -2.13 3.10 -46.32
N PHE A 143 -1.58 2.53 -45.25
CA PHE A 143 -1.28 1.10 -45.14
C PHE A 143 -2.42 0.27 -44.55
N CYS A 144 -3.29 0.88 -43.75
CA CYS A 144 -4.40 0.20 -43.09
C CYS A 144 -5.74 0.78 -43.53
N SER A 145 -6.24 1.77 -42.80
CA SER A 145 -7.52 2.42 -43.09
C SER A 145 -7.70 3.72 -42.29
N LEU A 146 -8.64 4.57 -42.72
CA LEU A 146 -9.04 5.74 -41.94
C LEU A 146 -9.55 5.36 -40.54
N SER A 147 -10.26 4.24 -40.38
CA SER A 147 -10.72 3.82 -39.04
C SER A 147 -9.56 3.41 -38.14
N ASP A 148 -8.55 2.74 -38.69
CA ASP A 148 -7.37 2.33 -37.93
C ASP A 148 -6.55 3.54 -37.49
N ARG A 149 -6.39 4.53 -38.38
CA ARG A 149 -5.78 5.81 -38.04
C ARG A 149 -6.49 6.49 -36.87
N LEU A 150 -7.81 6.67 -36.96
CA LEU A 150 -8.60 7.34 -35.92
C LEU A 150 -8.54 6.58 -34.58
N TYR A 151 -8.57 5.24 -34.64
CA TYR A 151 -8.48 4.42 -33.44
C TYR A 151 -7.08 4.45 -32.82
N PHE A 152 -6.02 4.46 -33.63
CA PHE A 152 -4.67 4.67 -33.14
C PHE A 152 -4.51 6.04 -32.46
N GLU A 153 -5.02 7.11 -33.07
CA GLU A 153 -4.96 8.47 -32.52
C GLU A 153 -5.66 8.54 -31.14
N GLU A 154 -6.83 7.92 -31.01
CA GLU A 154 -7.54 7.80 -29.73
C GLU A 154 -6.68 7.04 -28.69
N LEU A 155 -6.16 5.87 -29.04
CA LEU A 155 -5.33 5.05 -28.16
C LEU A 155 -4.04 5.77 -27.77
N TYR A 156 -3.41 6.48 -28.71
CA TYR A 156 -2.21 7.27 -28.49
C TYR A 156 -2.44 8.31 -27.40
N HIS A 157 -3.50 9.12 -27.52
CA HIS A 157 -3.82 10.12 -26.52
C HIS A 157 -4.19 9.50 -25.17
N LYS A 158 -4.98 8.41 -25.17
CA LYS A 158 -5.38 7.72 -23.94
C LYS A 158 -4.17 7.16 -23.18
N HIS A 159 -3.25 6.49 -23.88
CA HIS A 159 -2.03 5.96 -23.28
C HIS A 159 -1.03 7.05 -22.90
N LYS A 160 -0.89 8.11 -23.69
CA LYS A 160 -0.02 9.25 -23.38
C LYS A 160 -0.48 9.95 -22.09
N GLN A 161 -1.78 10.25 -21.98
CA GLN A 161 -2.35 10.83 -20.77
C GLN A 161 -2.18 9.91 -19.56
N ALA A 162 -2.54 8.63 -19.70
CA ALA A 162 -2.38 7.68 -18.59
C ALA A 162 -0.92 7.56 -18.13
N THR A 163 0.05 7.69 -19.03
CA THR A 163 1.47 7.65 -18.68
C THR A 163 1.92 8.93 -17.98
N ALA A 164 1.48 10.09 -18.47
CA ALA A 164 1.73 11.39 -17.86
C ALA A 164 1.16 11.50 -16.44
N ASP A 165 0.00 10.88 -16.18
CA ASP A 165 -0.62 10.88 -14.85
C ASP A 165 0.09 9.96 -13.85
N ILE A 166 0.77 8.91 -14.33
CA ILE A 166 1.41 7.89 -13.48
C ILE A 166 2.72 8.38 -12.89
N GLU A 167 3.54 9.10 -13.66
CA GLU A 167 4.89 9.45 -13.21
C GLU A 167 4.91 10.40 -12.00
N PRO A 168 4.07 11.45 -11.95
CA PRO A 168 3.91 12.28 -10.75
C PRO A 168 3.45 11.46 -9.54
N GLN A 169 2.56 10.47 -9.74
CA GLN A 169 2.07 9.61 -8.66
C GLN A 169 3.18 8.67 -8.14
N LYS A 170 3.99 8.09 -9.03
CA LYS A 170 5.14 7.26 -8.64
C LYS A 170 6.20 8.09 -7.91
N GLU A 171 6.50 9.30 -8.40
CA GLU A 171 7.49 10.16 -7.78
C GLU A 171 7.02 10.63 -6.39
N GLN A 172 5.74 10.96 -6.25
CA GLN A 172 5.13 11.26 -4.96
C GLN A 172 5.18 10.04 -4.02
N LEU A 173 4.82 8.84 -4.51
CA LEU A 173 4.93 7.60 -3.75
C LEU A 173 6.38 7.31 -3.32
N LYS A 174 7.35 7.52 -4.21
CA LYS A 174 8.78 7.35 -3.95
C LYS A 174 9.19 8.25 -2.79
N LYS A 175 8.86 9.54 -2.83
CA LYS A 175 9.15 10.49 -1.76
C LYS A 175 8.55 10.06 -0.42
N GLU A 176 7.28 9.68 -0.41
CA GLU A 176 6.59 9.18 0.79
C GLU A 176 7.27 7.95 1.40
N ILE A 177 7.61 6.96 0.55
CA ILE A 177 8.26 5.72 1.00
C ILE A 177 9.65 6.00 1.56
N LEU A 178 10.44 6.85 0.89
CA LEU A 178 11.78 7.22 1.36
C LEU A 178 11.74 7.98 2.69
N GLU A 179 10.76 8.87 2.88
CA GLU A 179 10.58 9.58 4.15
C GLU A 179 10.21 8.62 5.30
N ILE A 180 9.30 7.67 5.04
CA ILE A 180 8.94 6.65 6.04
C ILE A 180 10.13 5.73 6.33
N ALA A 181 10.88 5.33 5.29
CA ALA A 181 12.06 4.51 5.44
C ALA A 181 13.14 5.22 6.27
N ALA A 182 13.39 6.51 6.04
CA ALA A 182 14.33 7.32 6.82
C ALA A 182 13.99 7.29 8.32
N LYS A 183 12.73 7.56 8.67
CA LYS A 183 12.24 7.51 10.06
C LYS A 183 12.35 6.10 10.67
N ALA A 184 12.12 5.06 9.87
CA ALA A 184 12.23 3.68 10.32
C ALA A 184 13.68 3.24 10.54
N ILE A 185 14.60 3.66 9.66
CA ILE A 185 16.04 3.45 9.80
C ILE A 185 16.53 4.17 11.05
N GLU A 186 16.22 5.45 11.22
CA GLU A 186 16.57 6.24 12.40
C GLU A 186 16.12 5.55 13.69
N TYR A 187 14.84 5.14 13.75
CA TYR A 187 14.30 4.39 14.89
C TYR A 187 15.10 3.11 15.20
N ALA A 188 15.51 2.38 14.16
CA ALA A 188 16.26 1.14 14.30
C ALA A 188 17.71 1.39 14.75
N LEU A 189 18.38 2.37 14.15
CA LEU A 189 19.77 2.71 14.45
C LEU A 189 19.96 3.16 15.91
N VAL A 190 18.99 3.87 16.49
CA VAL A 190 19.02 4.25 17.92
C VAL A 190 19.04 3.02 18.84
N ARG A 191 18.51 1.88 18.42
CA ARG A 191 18.25 0.70 19.28
C ARG A 191 19.10 -0.52 18.96
N VAL A 192 19.76 -0.53 17.80
CA VAL A 192 20.46 -1.72 17.33
C VAL A 192 21.75 -1.94 18.11
N ASP A 193 21.99 -3.20 18.50
CA ASP A 193 23.19 -3.62 19.21
C ASP A 193 24.35 -3.79 18.23
N THR A 194 25.37 -2.94 18.34
CA THR A 194 26.54 -2.93 17.45
C THR A 194 27.56 -4.04 17.74
N SER A 195 27.33 -4.89 18.75
CA SER A 195 28.12 -6.10 18.98
C SER A 195 27.67 -7.28 18.11
N ARG A 196 26.49 -7.18 17.48
CA ARG A 196 25.91 -8.20 16.61
C ARG A 196 26.57 -8.24 15.24
N SER A 197 26.34 -9.33 14.51
CA SER A 197 26.80 -9.44 13.12
C SER A 197 26.06 -8.44 12.22
N GLU A 198 26.71 -7.96 11.16
CA GLU A 198 26.09 -7.04 10.19
C GLU A 198 24.79 -7.60 9.62
N ARG A 199 24.76 -8.91 9.37
CA ARG A 199 23.57 -9.61 8.87
C ARG A 199 22.39 -9.50 9.84
N GLU A 200 22.61 -9.63 11.15
CA GLU A 200 21.57 -9.46 12.17
C GLU A 200 21.12 -8.00 12.27
N ILE A 201 22.05 -7.04 12.18
CA ILE A 201 21.78 -5.60 12.16
C ILE A 201 20.90 -5.24 10.96
N ILE A 202 21.29 -5.64 9.75
CA ILE A 202 20.51 -5.45 8.52
C ILE A 202 19.11 -6.06 8.66
N LYS A 203 19.02 -7.29 9.19
CA LYS A 203 17.73 -7.96 9.42
C LYS A 203 16.84 -7.16 10.37
N TYR A 204 17.41 -6.58 11.43
CA TYR A 204 16.68 -5.74 12.37
C TYR A 204 16.18 -4.45 11.72
N ILE A 205 17.04 -3.74 10.99
CA ILE A 205 16.68 -2.51 10.27
C ILE A 205 15.58 -2.80 9.23
N ASN A 206 15.74 -3.83 8.41
CA ASN A 206 14.74 -4.25 7.42
C ASN A 206 13.39 -4.63 8.06
N ARG A 207 13.40 -5.23 9.26
CA ARG A 207 12.17 -5.51 10.01
C ARG A 207 11.48 -4.23 10.48
N ALA A 208 12.24 -3.24 10.94
CA ALA A 208 11.69 -1.95 11.34
C ALA A 208 11.07 -1.20 10.15
N ILE A 209 11.78 -1.15 9.01
CA ILE A 209 11.29 -0.57 7.75
C ILE A 209 10.00 -1.24 7.31
N ARG A 210 9.97 -2.58 7.19
CA ARG A 210 8.77 -3.32 6.80
C ARG A 210 7.59 -3.03 7.72
N SER A 211 7.82 -3.02 9.03
CA SER A 211 6.74 -2.76 9.99
C SER A 211 6.14 -1.36 9.80
N LYS A 212 6.99 -0.34 9.64
CA LYS A 212 6.53 1.05 9.44
C LYS A 212 5.85 1.27 8.09
N LEU A 213 6.37 0.68 7.02
CA LEU A 213 5.76 0.77 5.69
C LEU A 213 4.42 0.03 5.63
N ILE A 214 4.32 -1.17 6.23
CA ILE A 214 3.03 -1.88 6.33
C ILE A 214 2.01 -1.07 7.12
N ASP A 215 2.41 -0.46 8.25
CA ASP A 215 1.49 0.39 9.04
C ASP A 215 1.02 1.61 8.23
N ALA A 216 1.89 2.21 7.41
CA ALA A 216 1.55 3.30 6.52
C ALA A 216 0.62 2.87 5.38
N GLU A 217 0.87 1.70 4.78
CA GLU A 217 0.02 1.12 3.73
C GLU A 217 -1.37 0.74 4.24
N ILE A 218 -1.43 0.12 5.43
CA ILE A 218 -2.69 -0.15 6.15
C ILE A 218 -3.47 1.15 6.31
N LYS A 219 -2.81 2.23 6.76
CA LYS A 219 -3.45 3.54 6.94
C LYS A 219 -3.90 4.15 5.61
N ARG A 220 -3.08 4.07 4.55
CA ARG A 220 -3.40 4.58 3.20
C ARG A 220 -4.65 3.91 2.65
N ASN A 221 -4.79 2.61 2.87
CA ASN A 221 -5.93 1.82 2.41
C ASN A 221 -7.16 1.92 3.32
N GLY A 222 -7.14 2.81 4.33
CA GLY A 222 -8.22 2.94 5.31
C GLY A 222 -8.41 1.69 6.17
N MET A 223 -7.43 0.79 6.20
CA MET A 223 -7.44 -0.40 7.02
C MET A 223 -6.94 -0.07 8.44
N ARG A 224 -7.28 -0.94 9.38
CA ARG A 224 -6.80 -0.89 10.76
C ARG A 224 -6.22 -2.25 11.14
N ARG A 225 -5.06 -2.21 11.79
CA ARG A 225 -4.45 -3.41 12.38
C ARG A 225 -5.00 -3.65 13.78
N ILE A 226 -5.52 -4.84 14.04
CA ILE A 226 -5.90 -5.30 15.38
C ILE A 226 -5.12 -6.55 15.76
N ARG A 227 -4.86 -6.73 17.05
CA ARG A 227 -4.28 -7.96 17.59
C ARG A 227 -5.27 -8.64 18.52
N ARG A 228 -5.56 -9.91 18.28
CA ARG A 228 -6.50 -10.70 19.09
C ARG A 228 -5.87 -12.03 19.44
N LYS A 229 -6.16 -12.52 20.66
CA LYS A 229 -5.82 -13.88 21.04
C LYS A 229 -6.87 -14.82 20.48
N ILE A 230 -6.47 -15.77 19.64
CA ILE A 230 -7.29 -16.86 19.13
C ILE A 230 -6.61 -18.15 19.55
N ASN A 231 -7.33 -19.02 20.26
CA ASN A 231 -6.80 -20.30 20.76
C ASN A 231 -5.49 -20.19 21.58
N GLY A 232 -5.25 -19.04 22.22
CA GLY A 232 -4.03 -18.77 23.01
C GLY A 232 -2.96 -17.97 22.26
N ASP A 233 -2.99 -17.97 20.93
CA ASP A 233 -2.00 -17.32 20.08
C ASP A 233 -2.42 -15.90 19.70
N LEU A 234 -1.45 -14.98 19.67
CA LEU A 234 -1.69 -13.59 19.33
C LEU A 234 -1.62 -13.40 17.81
N GLU A 235 -2.79 -13.33 17.18
CA GLU A 235 -2.91 -13.11 15.74
C GLU A 235 -3.08 -11.61 15.43
N SER A 236 -2.59 -11.19 14.26
CA SER A 236 -2.72 -9.82 13.74
C SER A 236 -3.62 -9.82 12.51
N PHE A 237 -4.67 -8.98 12.52
CA PHE A 237 -5.59 -8.79 11.40
C PHE A 237 -5.46 -7.37 10.86
N SER A 238 -5.54 -7.21 9.54
CA SER A 238 -5.66 -5.92 8.86
C SER A 238 -7.01 -5.87 8.18
N LEU A 239 -7.91 -5.00 8.63
CA LEU A 239 -9.33 -5.00 8.25
C LEU A 239 -9.78 -3.57 7.96
N LYS A 240 -10.70 -3.38 7.01
CA LYS A 240 -11.35 -2.08 6.76
C LYS A 240 -12.47 -1.88 7.78
N PRO A 241 -12.39 -0.89 8.69
CA PRO A 241 -13.44 -0.67 9.67
C PRO A 241 -14.74 -0.23 8.99
N TYR A 242 -15.88 -0.76 9.43
CA TYR A 242 -17.20 -0.33 8.95
C TYR A 242 -18.24 -0.29 10.07
N PHE A 243 -19.21 0.60 9.93
CA PHE A 243 -20.43 0.59 10.73
C PHE A 243 -21.34 -0.53 10.21
N PRO A 244 -21.88 -1.39 11.09
CA PRO A 244 -22.89 -2.34 10.66
C PRO A 244 -24.18 -1.62 10.19
N ASP A 245 -25.07 -2.38 9.57
CA ASP A 245 -26.38 -1.86 9.13
C ASP A 245 -27.19 -1.32 10.32
N ASP A 246 -28.16 -0.45 10.04
CA ASP A 246 -28.88 0.29 11.09
C ASP A 246 -29.60 -0.64 12.09
N GLU A 247 -30.08 -1.78 11.63
CA GLU A 247 -30.69 -2.83 12.46
C GLU A 247 -29.70 -3.40 13.50
N TYR A 248 -28.42 -3.50 13.15
CA TYR A 248 -27.36 -4.08 13.98
C TYR A 248 -26.45 -3.02 14.63
N LEU A 249 -26.79 -1.73 14.50
CA LEU A 249 -25.97 -0.63 15.03
C LEU A 249 -25.78 -0.74 16.56
N ILE A 250 -26.75 -1.34 17.24
CA ILE A 250 -26.72 -1.56 18.68
C ILE A 250 -25.64 -2.56 19.12
N GLU A 251 -25.26 -3.49 18.24
CA GLU A 251 -24.17 -4.45 18.50
C GLU A 251 -22.82 -3.77 18.64
N THR A 252 -22.65 -2.56 18.09
CA THR A 252 -21.44 -1.76 18.24
C THR A 252 -21.17 -1.40 19.72
N ILE A 253 -22.22 -1.35 20.54
CA ILE A 253 -22.17 -0.93 21.95
C ILE A 253 -21.77 -2.10 22.85
N LEU A 254 -22.47 -3.23 22.76
CA LEU A 254 -22.32 -4.37 23.67
C LEU A 254 -21.53 -5.54 23.08
N GLY A 255 -21.42 -5.60 21.76
CA GLY A 255 -20.74 -6.68 21.02
C GLY A 255 -21.53 -7.99 20.99
N LEU A 256 -22.85 -7.91 21.03
CA LEU A 256 -23.82 -9.00 20.98
C LEU A 256 -25.16 -8.44 20.51
N ASP A 257 -26.00 -9.29 19.91
CA ASP A 257 -27.37 -8.91 19.57
C ASP A 257 -28.15 -8.60 20.86
N PHE A 258 -28.68 -7.39 20.92
CA PHE A 258 -29.34 -6.81 22.09
C PHE A 258 -30.75 -6.29 21.75
N SER A 259 -31.15 -6.36 20.47
CA SER A 259 -32.44 -5.84 19.99
C SER A 259 -33.62 -6.43 20.80
N ASP A 260 -33.62 -7.75 21.00
CA ASP A 260 -34.66 -8.50 21.71
C ASP A 260 -34.62 -8.38 23.24
N CYS A 261 -33.60 -7.74 23.81
CA CYS A 261 -33.37 -7.71 25.27
C CYS A 261 -33.63 -6.34 25.92
N ARG A 262 -34.12 -5.35 25.16
CA ARG A 262 -34.39 -3.99 25.68
C ARG A 262 -35.45 -3.95 26.78
N ASP A 263 -36.43 -4.85 26.75
CA ASP A 263 -37.51 -4.92 27.74
C ASP A 263 -37.01 -5.36 29.12
N GLN A 264 -35.81 -5.95 29.21
CA GLN A 264 -35.18 -6.35 30.47
C GLN A 264 -34.44 -5.20 31.17
N LEU A 265 -34.29 -4.06 30.49
CA LEU A 265 -33.60 -2.90 31.02
C LEU A 265 -34.55 -1.91 31.69
N THR A 266 -34.05 -1.20 32.70
CA THR A 266 -34.77 -0.07 33.28
C THR A 266 -34.84 1.09 32.29
N LYS A 267 -35.82 1.98 32.44
CA LYS A 267 -35.96 3.19 31.60
C LYS A 267 -34.65 3.98 31.46
N GLY A 268 -33.96 4.24 32.57
CA GLY A 268 -32.69 4.97 32.56
C GLY A 268 -31.50 4.19 31.98
N GLU A 269 -31.58 2.86 31.87
CA GLU A 269 -30.58 2.07 31.13
C GLU A 269 -30.84 2.11 29.62
N ASN A 270 -32.11 2.04 29.19
CA ASN A 270 -32.49 2.23 27.79
C ASN A 270 -32.14 3.63 27.30
N GLU A 271 -32.48 4.69 28.05
CA GLU A 271 -32.11 6.07 27.71
C GLU A 271 -30.58 6.25 27.55
N PHE A 272 -29.78 5.57 28.37
CA PHE A 272 -28.33 5.63 28.26
C PHE A 272 -27.81 4.92 27.01
N ILE A 273 -28.41 3.79 26.62
CA ILE A 273 -28.09 3.12 25.36
C ILE A 273 -28.48 4.00 24.18
N ASP A 274 -29.65 4.63 24.21
CA ASP A 274 -30.13 5.52 23.15
C ASP A 274 -29.20 6.72 22.97
N GLN A 275 -28.73 7.34 24.06
CA GLN A 275 -27.70 8.40 24.01
C GLN A 275 -26.42 7.94 23.30
N ILE A 276 -25.94 6.73 23.59
CA ILE A 276 -24.76 6.18 22.92
C ILE A 276 -25.06 5.92 21.44
N LEU A 277 -26.25 5.40 21.13
CA LEU A 277 -26.70 5.10 19.78
C LEU A 277 -26.76 6.36 18.91
N GLU A 278 -27.24 7.48 19.45
CA GLU A 278 -27.24 8.75 18.72
C GLU A 278 -25.82 9.21 18.38
N VAL A 279 -24.87 9.11 19.31
CA VAL A 279 -23.44 9.39 19.00
C VAL A 279 -22.93 8.49 17.87
N VAL A 280 -23.27 7.21 17.89
CA VAL A 280 -22.87 6.25 16.84
C VAL A 280 -23.52 6.57 15.49
N LYS A 281 -24.79 6.98 15.47
CA LYS A 281 -25.50 7.39 14.24
C LYS A 281 -24.90 8.66 13.65
N GLU A 282 -24.62 9.66 14.50
CA GLU A 282 -23.96 10.90 14.08
C GLU A 282 -22.61 10.60 13.42
N ASP A 283 -21.77 9.76 14.06
CA ASP A 283 -20.48 9.37 13.51
C ASP A 283 -20.62 8.51 12.23
N LYS A 284 -21.64 7.65 12.14
CA LYS A 284 -21.95 6.88 10.93
C LYS A 284 -22.29 7.80 9.77
N ALA A 285 -23.13 8.81 9.99
CA ALA A 285 -23.57 9.74 8.97
C ALA A 285 -22.42 10.51 8.31
N VAL A 286 -21.34 10.78 9.06
CA VAL A 286 -20.13 11.44 8.54
C VAL A 286 -18.97 10.46 8.24
N GLY A 287 -19.20 9.15 8.37
CA GLY A 287 -18.17 8.12 8.12
C GLY A 287 -17.00 8.12 9.11
N ASN A 288 -17.19 8.66 10.32
CA ASN A 288 -16.13 8.80 11.33
C ASN A 288 -15.86 7.50 12.10
N VAL A 289 -15.06 6.60 11.51
CA VAL A 289 -14.63 5.33 12.14
C VAL A 289 -13.40 5.45 13.04
N ALA A 290 -12.72 6.60 13.02
CA ALA A 290 -11.45 6.83 13.71
C ALA A 290 -11.48 6.58 15.24
N PRO A 291 -12.50 7.02 16.00
CA PRO A 291 -12.52 6.91 17.46
C PRO A 291 -12.99 5.54 18.00
N TYR A 292 -13.36 4.62 17.11
CA TYR A 292 -13.84 3.28 17.46
C TYR A 292 -12.71 2.24 17.47
N THR A 293 -12.94 1.07 18.04
CA THR A 293 -12.15 -0.15 17.76
C THR A 293 -12.94 -1.05 16.80
N CYS A 294 -12.40 -2.18 16.33
CA CYS A 294 -13.16 -3.16 15.55
C CYS A 294 -12.97 -4.62 16.04
N ASN A 295 -13.87 -5.50 15.60
CA ASN A 295 -13.75 -6.96 15.75
C ASN A 295 -12.92 -7.57 14.60
N ILE A 296 -12.80 -8.91 14.57
CA ILE A 296 -12.04 -9.65 13.54
C ILE A 296 -12.65 -9.60 12.13
N TYR A 297 -13.86 -9.08 11.99
CA TYR A 297 -14.54 -8.90 10.70
C TYR A 297 -14.45 -7.46 10.19
N GLY A 298 -14.08 -6.50 11.04
CA GLY A 298 -13.99 -5.08 10.69
C GLY A 298 -15.13 -4.24 11.25
N GLU A 299 -16.17 -4.86 11.84
CA GLU A 299 -17.26 -4.13 12.47
C GLU A 299 -16.74 -3.31 13.64
N ILE A 300 -17.16 -2.05 13.69
CA ILE A 300 -16.77 -1.19 14.79
C ILE A 300 -17.37 -1.62 16.13
N ARG A 301 -16.64 -1.30 17.20
CA ARG A 301 -17.09 -1.41 18.58
C ARG A 301 -16.70 -0.12 19.31
N ILE A 302 -17.55 0.32 20.23
CA ILE A 302 -17.32 1.56 20.97
C ILE A 302 -16.03 1.51 21.80
N ILE A 303 -15.33 2.64 21.87
CA ILE A 303 -14.31 2.87 22.89
C ILE A 303 -14.97 3.65 24.03
N LYS A 304 -15.02 3.05 25.23
CA LYS A 304 -15.71 3.64 26.39
C LYS A 304 -15.21 5.03 26.75
N LYS A 305 -13.92 5.30 26.55
CA LYS A 305 -13.31 6.62 26.75
C LYS A 305 -13.90 7.66 25.79
N TYR A 306 -14.03 7.31 24.52
CA TYR A 306 -14.63 8.19 23.52
C TYR A 306 -16.11 8.49 23.83
N ILE A 307 -16.88 7.48 24.20
CA ILE A 307 -18.28 7.66 24.60
C ILE A 307 -18.40 8.55 25.85
N ALA A 308 -17.50 8.40 26.82
CA ALA A 308 -17.45 9.24 28.01
C ALA A 308 -17.20 10.72 27.67
N GLU A 309 -16.28 11.00 26.74
CA GLU A 309 -16.01 12.34 26.24
C GLU A 309 -17.23 12.94 25.51
N LYS A 310 -17.92 12.15 24.68
CA LYS A 310 -19.10 12.60 23.93
C LYS A 310 -20.34 12.87 24.78
N LEU A 311 -20.51 12.11 25.87
CA LEU A 311 -21.65 12.24 26.77
C LEU A 311 -21.36 13.13 27.99
N ASP A 312 -20.19 13.76 28.06
CA ASP A 312 -19.73 14.59 29.19
C ASP A 312 -19.86 13.87 30.56
N VAL A 313 -19.44 12.61 30.60
CA VAL A 313 -19.46 11.78 31.82
C VAL A 313 -18.11 11.13 32.04
N SER A 314 -17.83 10.72 33.27
CA SER A 314 -16.57 10.00 33.54
C SER A 314 -16.52 8.64 32.85
N HIS A 315 -15.32 8.24 32.41
CA HIS A 315 -15.05 6.92 31.83
C HIS A 315 -15.51 5.76 32.73
N GLU A 316 -15.42 5.94 34.05
CA GLU A 316 -15.83 4.93 35.01
C GLU A 316 -17.35 4.75 35.08
N VAL A 317 -18.13 5.83 34.93
CA VAL A 317 -19.60 5.77 34.84
C VAL A 317 -20.02 4.96 33.62
N VAL A 318 -19.46 5.26 32.44
CA VAL A 318 -19.74 4.51 31.20
C VAL A 318 -19.40 3.04 31.37
N ARG A 319 -18.21 2.73 31.91
CA ARG A 319 -17.77 1.36 32.17
C ARG A 319 -18.72 0.60 33.10
N LYS A 320 -19.15 1.22 34.21
CA LYS A 320 -20.05 0.58 35.19
C LYS A 320 -21.46 0.39 34.63
N ARG A 321 -22.04 1.38 33.96
CA ARG A 321 -23.38 1.29 33.36
C ARG A 321 -23.43 0.19 32.28
N LEU A 322 -22.50 0.21 31.32
CA LEU A 322 -22.43 -0.83 30.28
C LEU A 322 -22.19 -2.22 30.86
N SER A 323 -21.39 -2.35 31.93
CA SER A 323 -21.19 -3.65 32.58
C SER A 323 -22.45 -4.17 33.27
N ARG A 324 -23.29 -3.31 33.86
CA ARG A 324 -24.56 -3.70 34.47
C ARG A 324 -25.57 -4.13 33.41
N ILE A 325 -25.69 -3.34 32.35
CA ILE A 325 -26.54 -3.64 31.19
C ILE A 325 -26.16 -4.99 30.60
N ARG A 326 -24.87 -5.19 30.26
CA ARG A 326 -24.39 -6.46 29.72
C ARG A 326 -24.73 -7.65 30.61
N LYS A 327 -24.57 -7.53 31.94
CA LYS A 327 -24.90 -8.61 32.89
C LYS A 327 -26.39 -8.96 32.94
N LYS A 328 -27.29 -8.03 32.63
CA LYS A 328 -28.74 -8.30 32.58
C LYS A 328 -29.10 -9.06 31.31
N VAL A 329 -28.51 -8.64 30.19
CA VAL A 329 -28.80 -9.17 28.86
C VAL A 329 -28.17 -10.55 28.62
N THR A 330 -27.03 -10.85 29.22
CA THR A 330 -26.35 -12.15 29.07
C THR A 330 -26.72 -13.17 30.15
N LYS A 331 -27.71 -12.87 30.99
CA LYS A 331 -28.26 -13.80 31.98
C LYS A 331 -29.46 -14.49 31.37
#